data_AF-A0A6J4QXM6-F1
#
_entry.id   AF-A0A6J4QXM6-F1
#
_cell.length_a   1.000
_cell.length_b   1.000
_cell.length_c   1.000
_cell.angle_alpha   90.00
_cell.angle_beta   90.00
_cell.angle_gamma   90.00
#
_symmetry.space_group_name_H-M   'P 1'
#
loop_
_entity.id
_entity.type
_entity.pdbx_description
1 polymer ?
#
loop_
_entity_poly.entity_id
_entity_poly.type
_entity_poly.pdbx_seq_one_letter_code
_entity_poly.pdbx_strand_id
1 'polypeptide(L)'
;MRKGVDKRAMAVLSAGHLFTDVNQGAVAALIPFLIVERGLSLAAAGTLVLAATLSSSIVQPIFGYFSDNRPLPALMPLGVLLG
;
A
#
# COMPACT_ATOMS: atom_id res chain seq x y z
N MET A 1 -15.11 -24.14 -16.32
CA MET A 1 -15.72 -22.95 -16.96
C MET A 1 -14.95 -21.73 -16.49
N ARG A 2 -14.18 -21.07 -17.37
CA ARG A 2 -13.41 -19.85 -17.05
C ARG A 2 -14.42 -18.75 -16.72
N LYS A 3 -14.58 -18.38 -15.44
CA LYS A 3 -15.34 -17.18 -15.06
C LYS A 3 -14.69 -16.01 -15.79
N GLY A 4 -15.44 -15.33 -16.66
CA GLY A 4 -14.94 -14.15 -17.37
C GLY A 4 -14.43 -13.13 -16.36
N VAL A 5 -13.31 -12.48 -16.69
CA VAL A 5 -12.67 -11.48 -15.83
C VAL A 5 -13.69 -10.37 -15.51
N ASP A 6 -13.97 -10.17 -14.22
CA ASP A 6 -14.84 -9.09 -13.76
C ASP A 6 -14.10 -7.75 -13.90
N LYS A 7 -14.49 -6.98 -14.92
CA LYS A 7 -13.86 -5.69 -15.26
C LYS A 7 -13.97 -4.67 -14.12
N ARG A 8 -15.04 -4.72 -13.32
CA ARG A 8 -15.22 -3.79 -12.18
C ARG A 8 -14.29 -4.17 -11.04
N ALA A 9 -14.21 -5.46 -10.70
CA ALA A 9 -13.29 -5.93 -9.69
C ALA A 9 -11.82 -5.64 -10.07
N MET A 10 -11.47 -5.81 -11.35
CA MET A 10 -10.13 -5.46 -11.86
C MET A 10 -9.86 -3.96 -11.79
N ALA A 11 -10.82 -3.11 -12.15
CA ALA A 11 -10.62 -1.66 -12.08
C ALA A 11 -10.35 -1.19 -10.64
N VAL A 12 -11.08 -1.72 -9.65
CA VAL A 12 -10.87 -1.36 -8.24
C VAL A 12 -9.54 -1.93 -7.73
N LEU A 13 -9.17 -3.16 -8.12
CA LEU A 13 -7.88 -3.75 -7.74
C LEU A 13 -6.71 -2.95 -8.31
N SER A 14 -6.78 -2.57 -9.59
CA SER A 14 -5.77 -1.74 -10.26
C SER A 14 -5.69 -0.34 -9.66
N ALA A 15 -6.81 0.27 -9.26
CA ALA A 15 -6.83 1.57 -8.59
C ALA A 15 -6.19 1.49 -7.19
N GLY A 16 -6.49 0.44 -6.42
CA GLY A 16 -5.84 0.19 -5.13
C GLY A 16 -4.34 -0.01 -5.28
N HIS A 17 -3.91 -0.81 -6.27
CA HIS A 17 -2.49 -1.00 -6.58
C HIS A 17 -1.78 0.30 -6.96
N LEU A 18 -2.41 1.11 -7.82
CA LEU A 18 -1.85 2.39 -8.22
C LEU A 18 -1.63 3.30 -7.00
N PHE A 19 -2.59 3.34 -6.07
CA PHE A 19 -2.47 4.14 -4.87
C PHE A 19 -1.31 3.69 -3.96
N THR A 20 -1.14 2.39 -3.77
CA THR A 20 -0.03 1.85 -2.99
C THR A 20 1.32 2.13 -3.67
N ASP A 21 1.39 2.01 -4.99
CA ASP A 21 2.62 2.26 -5.75
C ASP A 21 3.02 3.73 -5.68
N VAL A 22 2.05 4.64 -5.77
CA VAL A 22 2.28 6.09 -5.60
C VAL A 22 2.77 6.41 -4.19
N ASN A 23 2.16 5.83 -3.15
CA ASN A 23 2.62 6.03 -1.77
C ASN A 23 4.05 5.53 -1.55
N GLN A 24 4.36 4.34 -2.06
CA GLN A 24 5.69 3.73 -1.92
C GLN A 24 6.76 4.53 -2.69
N GLY A 25 6.41 5.03 -3.88
CA GLY A 25 7.26 5.94 -4.65
C GLY A 25 7.44 7.32 -4.01
N ALA A 26 6.39 7.87 -3.42
CA ALA A 26 6.42 9.17 -2.74
C ALA A 26 7.32 9.13 -1.49
N VAL A 27 7.24 8.06 -0.69
CA VAL A 27 8.14 7.86 0.46
C VAL A 27 9.60 7.82 -0.01
N ALA A 28 9.92 7.06 -1.07
CA ALA A 28 11.27 6.99 -1.61
C ALA A 28 11.77 8.35 -2.14
N ALA A 29 10.90 9.14 -2.77
CA ALA A 29 11.24 10.48 -3.27
C ALA A 29 11.43 11.52 -2.15
N LEU A 30 10.72 11.38 -1.03
CA LEU A 30 10.80 12.29 0.12
C LEU A 30 12.04 12.04 0.99
N ILE A 31 12.58 10.82 1.00
CA ILE A 31 13.79 10.45 1.77
C ILE A 31 14.98 11.41 1.55
N PRO A 32 15.45 11.65 0.31
CA PRO A 32 16.58 12.55 0.08
C PRO A 32 16.28 14.00 0.49
N PHE A 33 15.04 14.47 0.33
CA PHE A 33 14.61 15.79 0.76
C PHE A 33 14.63 15.93 2.29
N LEU A 34 14.15 14.91 3.00
CA LEU A 34 14.18 14.82 4.46
C LEU A 34 15.62 14.77 5.00
N ILE A 35 16.54 14.09 4.32
CA ILE A 35 17.97 14.07 4.70
C ILE A 35 18.59 15.47 4.56
N VAL A 36 18.32 16.16 3.45
CA VAL A 36 18.93 17.47 3.14
C VAL A 36 18.30 18.62 3.95
N GLU A 37 16.97 18.71 4.05
CA GLU A 37 16.30 19.84 4.72
C GLU A 37 16.14 19.67 6.23
N ARG A 38 15.98 18.43 6.73
CA ARG A 38 15.81 18.18 8.18
C ARG A 38 17.09 17.68 8.84
N GLY A 39 18.18 17.50 8.09
CA GLY A 39 19.44 16.95 8.60
C GLY A 39 19.30 15.50 9.09
N LEU A 40 18.32 14.75 8.58
CA LEU A 40 18.09 13.37 8.99
C LEU A 40 19.30 12.52 8.60
N SER A 41 19.80 11.73 9.55
CA SER A 41 20.87 10.79 9.25
C SER A 41 20.35 9.71 8.29
N LEU A 42 21.25 9.14 7.50
CA LEU A 42 20.93 8.05 6.58
C LEU A 42 20.29 6.86 7.32
N ALA A 43 20.66 6.65 8.60
CA ALA A 43 20.05 5.65 9.46
C ALA A 43 18.57 5.96 9.74
N ALA A 44 18.21 7.20 10.07
CA ALA A 44 16.82 7.58 10.33
C ALA A 44 15.95 7.44 9.06
N ALA A 45 16.46 7.85 7.91
CA ALA A 45 15.84 7.60 6.61
C ALA A 45 15.63 6.09 6.35
N GLY A 46 16.66 5.27 6.57
CA GLY A 46 16.55 3.82 6.45
C GLY A 46 15.52 3.21 7.40
N THR A 47 15.38 3.76 8.60
CA THR A 47 14.39 3.29 9.59
C THR A 47 12.97 3.63 9.16
N LEU A 48 12.75 4.78 8.50
CA LEU A 48 11.45 5.14 7.91
C LEU A 48 11.04 4.18 6.79
N VAL A 49 11.97 3.85 5.88
CA VAL A 49 11.71 2.85 4.82
C VAL A 49 11.44 1.49 5.42
N LEU A 50 12.20 1.08 6.44
CA LEU A 50 12.01 -0.17 7.15
C LEU A 50 10.62 -0.23 7.81
N ALA A 51 10.20 0.84 8.49
CA ALA A 51 8.89 0.94 9.12
C ALA A 51 7.76 0.87 8.08
N ALA A 52 7.89 1.58 6.95
CA ALA A 52 6.93 1.51 5.85
C ALA A 52 6.82 0.09 5.28
N THR A 53 7.95 -0.60 5.12
CA THR A 53 8.00 -1.96 4.58
C THR A 53 7.40 -2.98 5.56
N LEU A 54 7.73 -2.88 6.85
CA LEU A 54 7.15 -3.71 7.91
C LEU A 54 5.65 -3.49 8.04
N SER A 55 5.19 -2.23 7.99
CA SER A 55 3.77 -1.91 8.00
C SER A 55 3.04 -2.57 6.83
N SER A 56 3.63 -2.53 5.63
CA SER A 56 3.08 -3.20 4.45
C SER A 56 3.05 -4.73 4.61
N SER A 57 4.13 -5.34 5.12
CA SER A 57 4.21 -6.78 5.39
C SER A 57 3.25 -7.27 6.48
N ILE A 58 2.72 -6.39 7.34
CA ILE A 58 1.68 -6.73 8.32
C ILE A 58 0.30 -6.55 7.70
N VAL A 59 0.07 -5.44 6.98
CA VAL A 59 -1.21 -5.13 6.33
C VAL A 59 -1.55 -6.18 5.27
N GLN A 60 -0.59 -6.60 4.45
CA GLN A 60 -0.79 -7.58 3.37
C GLN A 60 -1.37 -8.94 3.84
N PRO A 61 -0.80 -9.66 4.82
CA PRO A 61 -1.35 -10.93 5.29
C PRO A 61 -2.63 -10.79 6.09
N ILE A 62 -2.82 -9.69 6.83
CA ILE A 62 -4.07 -9.44 7.58
C ILE A 62 -5.22 -9.27 6.58
N PHE A 63 -5.12 -8.32 5.65
CA PHE A 63 -6.16 -8.09 4.67
C PHE A 63 -6.28 -9.23 3.65
N GLY A 64 -5.16 -9.90 3.29
CA GLY A 64 -5.15 -11.08 2.44
C GLY A 64 -5.91 -12.25 3.07
N TYR A 65 -5.66 -12.55 4.35
CA TYR A 65 -6.37 -13.62 5.08
C TYR A 65 -7.87 -13.30 5.25
N PHE A 66 -8.20 -12.05 5.58
CA PHE A 66 -9.60 -11.62 5.72
C PHE A 66 -10.34 -11.65 4.37
N SER A 67 -9.69 -11.25 3.27
CA SER A 67 -10.26 -11.26 1.93
C SER A 67 -10.45 -12.68 1.37
N ASP A 68 -9.56 -13.62 1.70
CA ASP A 68 -9.65 -15.02 1.24
C ASP A 68 -10.73 -15.82 1.97
N ASN A 69 -10.95 -15.57 3.27
CA ASN A 69 -11.96 -16.30 4.05
C ASN A 69 -13.38 -15.76 3.91
N ARG A 70 -13.55 -14.49 3.52
CA ARG A 70 -14.85 -13.92 3.15
C ARG A 70 -14.66 -12.91 2.03
N PRO A 71 -15.40 -13.00 0.90
CA PRO A 71 -15.42 -11.92 -0.07
C PRO A 71 -16.04 -10.70 0.65
N LEU A 72 -15.17 -9.77 1.08
CA LEU A 72 -15.51 -8.55 1.79
C LEU A 72 -15.37 -7.37 0.81
N PRO A 73 -16.30 -7.21 -0.16
CA PRO A 73 -16.26 -6.11 -1.12
C PRO A 73 -16.40 -4.73 -0.44
N ALA A 74 -16.78 -4.68 0.84
CA ALA A 74 -16.83 -3.47 1.65
C ALA A 74 -15.46 -2.96 2.13
N LEU A 75 -14.40 -3.78 2.12
CA LEU A 75 -13.05 -3.33 2.50
C LEU A 75 -12.42 -2.42 1.43
N MET A 76 -12.79 -2.60 0.16
CA MET A 76 -12.33 -1.79 -0.96
C MET A 76 -12.71 -0.31 -0.83
N PRO A 77 -13.99 0.08 -0.65
CA PRO A 77 -14.34 1.49 -0.46
C PRO A 77 -13.82 2.05 0.87
N LEU A 78 -13.70 1.23 1.92
CA LEU A 78 -13.18 1.70 3.21
C LEU A 78 -11.67 2.00 3.15
N GLY A 79 -10.90 1.19 2.39
CA GLY A 79 -9.48 1.41 2.18
C GLY A 79 -9.16 2.66 1.34
N VAL A 80 -10.03 3.01 0.38
CA VAL A 80 -9.93 4.27 -0.39
C VAL A 80 -10.34 5.48 0.44
N LEU A 81 -11.23 5.31 1.44
CA LEU A 81 -11.67 6.39 2.32
C LEU A 81 -10.68 6.70 3.45
N LEU A 82 -9.93 5.69 3.90
CA LEU A 82 -9.00 5.80 5.03
C LEU A 82 -7.52 5.94 4.63
N GLY A 83 -7.19 5.65 3.37
CA GLY A 83 -5.88 5.92 2.76
C GLY A 83 -5.81 7.33 2.20
#